data_AF-A0A537TC29-F1
#
_entry.id   AF-A0A537TC29-F1
#
_cell.length_a   1.000
_cell.length_b   1.000
_cell.length_c   1.000
_cell.angle_alpha   90.00
_cell.angle_beta   90.00
_cell.angle_gamma   90.00
#
_symmetry.space_group_name_H-M   'P 1'
#
loop_
_entity.id
_entity.type
_entity.pdbx_description
1 polymer ?
#
loop_
_entity_poly.entity_id
_entity_poly.type
_entity_poly.pdbx_seq_one_letter_code
_entity_poly.pdbx_strand_id
1 'polypeptide(L)'
;MSVILRTANALVRELGSAVQPPKGIAIVLTEEPGAQPNWVAAAGMMEAALTDKFSEKVTELRKTDPLVDWTGVDKGHAEFRRVVKFLSAATD
;
A
#
# COMPACT_ATOMS: atom_id res chain seq x y z
N MET A 1 -2.85 -7.11 25.99
CA MET A 1 -3.54 -6.23 25.02
C MET A 1 -3.28 -6.80 23.63
N SER A 2 -4.32 -7.20 22.90
CA SER A 2 -4.17 -7.52 21.48
C SER A 2 -4.10 -6.19 20.73
N VAL A 3 -2.96 -5.87 20.11
CA VAL A 3 -2.90 -4.72 19.21
C VAL A 3 -3.67 -5.12 17.96
N ILE A 4 -4.79 -4.46 17.69
CA ILE A 4 -5.53 -4.66 16.44
C ILE A 4 -4.71 -3.99 15.34
N LEU A 5 -4.03 -4.80 14.53
CA LEU A 5 -3.28 -4.30 13.38
C LEU A 5 -4.24 -3.98 12.25
N ARG A 6 -3.93 -2.89 11.54
CA ARG A 6 -4.59 -2.55 10.30
C ARG A 6 -4.24 -3.58 9.22
N THR A 7 -5.20 -3.99 8.39
CA THR A 7 -4.93 -4.92 7.29
C THR A 7 -4.20 -4.25 6.13
N ALA A 8 -3.37 -5.02 5.41
CA ALA A 8 -2.68 -4.56 4.20
C ALA A 8 -3.66 -3.97 3.16
N ASN A 9 -4.83 -4.61 3.00
CA ASN A 9 -5.90 -4.11 2.13
C ASN A 9 -6.46 -2.76 2.57
N ALA A 10 -6.62 -2.52 3.88
CA ALA A 10 -7.08 -1.23 4.37
C ALA A 10 -6.00 -0.15 4.19
N LEU A 11 -4.72 -0.48 4.38
CA LEU A 11 -3.62 0.45 4.21
C LEU A 11 -3.48 0.90 2.75
N VAL A 12 -3.46 -0.04 1.79
CA VAL A 12 -3.33 0.30 0.36
C VAL A 12 -4.53 1.09 -0.15
N ARG A 13 -5.74 0.85 0.38
CA ARG A 13 -6.95 1.62 0.06
C ARG A 13 -6.86 3.06 0.55
N GLU A 14 -6.36 3.30 1.77
CA GLU A 14 -6.16 4.68 2.22
C GLU A 14 -5.09 5.39 1.42
N LEU A 15 -3.97 4.72 1.12
CA LEU A 15 -2.94 5.29 0.26
C LEU A 15 -3.53 5.68 -1.11
N GLY A 16 -4.32 4.79 -1.71
CA GLY A 16 -5.08 5.03 -2.94
C GLY A 16 -6.03 6.21 -2.86
N SER A 17 -6.88 6.26 -1.84
CA SER A 17 -7.84 7.34 -1.64
C SER A 17 -7.18 8.69 -1.36
N ALA A 18 -6.06 8.70 -0.65
CA ALA A 18 -5.30 9.91 -0.36
C ALA A 18 -4.60 10.41 -1.62
N VAL A 19 -3.88 9.56 -2.34
CA VAL A 19 -3.09 9.95 -3.52
C VAL A 19 -3.97 10.24 -4.72
N GLN A 20 -5.03 9.46 -4.93
CA GLN A 20 -5.89 9.50 -6.12
C GLN A 20 -5.08 9.36 -7.42
N PRO A 21 -4.39 8.22 -7.62
CA PRO A 21 -3.55 8.02 -8.80
C PRO A 21 -4.39 8.06 -10.10
N PRO A 22 -3.78 8.48 -11.23
CA PRO A 22 -4.46 8.47 -12.53
C PRO A 22 -4.99 7.07 -12.89
N LYS A 23 -6.01 7.04 -13.76
CA LYS A 23 -6.57 5.78 -14.28
C LYS A 23 -5.47 4.91 -14.88
N GLY A 24 -5.44 3.64 -14.49
CA GLY A 24 -4.43 2.68 -14.95
C GLY A 24 -3.12 2.69 -14.15
N ILE A 25 -2.91 3.66 -13.26
CA ILE A 25 -1.76 3.68 -12.35
C ILE A 25 -2.13 2.98 -11.04
N ALA A 26 -1.44 1.89 -10.76
CA ALA A 26 -1.60 1.14 -9.52
C ALA A 26 -0.74 1.72 -8.40
N ILE A 27 -1.29 1.70 -7.19
CA ILE A 27 -0.49 1.72 -5.97
C ILE A 27 -0.37 0.28 -5.47
N VAL A 28 0.85 -0.13 -5.17
CA VAL A 28 1.21 -1.49 -4.78
C VAL A 28 1.79 -1.46 -3.38
N LEU A 29 1.28 -2.32 -2.51
CA LEU A 29 1.87 -2.61 -1.21
C LEU A 29 2.42 -4.03 -1.23
N THR A 30 3.69 -4.18 -0.87
CA THR A 30 4.40 -5.46 -0.86
C THR A 30 4.86 -5.76 0.56
N GLU A 31 4.66 -7.00 1.00
CA GLU A 31 5.10 -7.49 2.30
C GLU A 31 6.63 -7.45 2.41
N GLU A 32 7.13 -7.04 3.58
CA GLU A 32 8.56 -7.09 3.91
C GLU A 32 8.77 -7.82 5.25
N PRO A 33 8.84 -9.16 5.23
CA PRO A 33 8.93 -9.96 6.46
C PRO A 33 10.19 -9.62 7.27
N GLY A 34 10.01 -9.38 8.57
CA GLY A 34 11.12 -9.09 9.49
C GLY A 34 11.66 -7.65 9.42
N ALA A 35 11.13 -6.80 8.55
CA ALA A 35 11.44 -5.38 8.53
C ALA A 35 10.47 -4.55 9.38
N GLN A 36 10.87 -3.31 9.67
CA GLN A 36 10.01 -2.29 10.25
C GLN A 36 10.15 -1.00 9.45
N PRO A 37 9.13 -0.60 8.68
CA PRO A 37 7.81 -1.23 8.53
C PRO A 37 7.85 -2.63 7.89
N ASN A 38 6.86 -3.48 8.16
CA ASN A 38 6.76 -4.81 7.55
C ASN A 38 6.19 -4.76 6.11
N TRP A 39 6.33 -3.62 5.44
CA TRP A 39 5.76 -3.34 4.14
C TRP A 39 6.55 -2.25 3.40
N VAL A 40 6.48 -2.30 2.08
CA VAL A 40 6.93 -1.25 1.16
C VAL A 40 5.81 -0.87 0.22
N ALA A 41 5.74 0.41 -0.14
CA ALA A 41 4.77 0.94 -1.10
C ALA A 41 5.49 1.39 -2.37
N ALA A 42 4.88 1.13 -3.51
CA ALA A 42 5.32 1.62 -4.81
C ALA A 42 4.10 2.14 -5.61
N ALA A 43 4.34 3.07 -6.52
CA ALA A 43 3.35 3.54 -7.48
C ALA A 43 3.96 3.54 -8.88
N GLY A 44 3.11 3.44 -9.91
CA GLY A 44 3.53 3.73 -11.28
C GLY A 44 3.91 5.21 -11.46
N MET A 45 4.38 5.57 -12.65
CA MET A 45 4.73 6.96 -12.95
C MET A 45 3.51 7.87 -12.82
N MET A 46 3.70 9.00 -12.14
CA MET A 46 2.70 10.04 -11.94
C MET A 46 3.37 11.41 -12.08
N GLU A 47 2.57 12.46 -12.19
CA GLU A 47 3.07 13.83 -12.13
C GLU A 47 3.73 14.13 -10.77
N ALA A 48 4.60 15.13 -10.73
CA ALA A 48 5.42 15.45 -9.56
C ALA A 48 4.57 15.68 -8.30
N ALA A 49 3.49 16.48 -8.40
CA ALA A 49 2.62 16.77 -7.26
C ALA A 49 1.96 15.51 -6.64
N LEU A 50 1.61 14.52 -7.47
CA LEU A 50 1.06 13.25 -6.99
C LEU A 50 2.14 12.33 -6.41
N THR A 51 3.36 12.42 -6.93
CA THR A 51 4.53 11.71 -6.41
C THR A 51 4.93 12.24 -5.03
N ASP A 52 4.87 13.56 -4.84
CA ASP A 52 5.10 14.21 -3.54
C ASP A 52 4.01 13.78 -2.54
N LYS A 53 2.74 13.87 -2.94
CA LYS A 53 1.60 13.41 -2.12
C LYS A 53 1.70 11.94 -1.72
N PHE A 54 2.12 11.07 -2.63
CA PHE A 54 2.39 9.67 -2.35
C PHE A 54 3.50 9.51 -1.31
N SER A 55 4.61 10.23 -1.48
CA SER A 55 5.78 10.14 -0.59
C SER A 55 5.46 10.64 0.82
N GLU A 56 4.72 11.75 0.93
CA GLU A 56 4.23 12.30 2.19
C GLU A 56 3.32 11.29 2.90
N LYS A 57 2.32 10.75 2.20
CA LYS A 57 1.38 9.81 2.81
C LYS A 57 2.03 8.49 3.22
N VAL A 58 2.98 7.98 2.44
CA VAL A 58 3.78 6.82 2.84
C VAL A 58 4.55 7.14 4.12
N THR A 59 5.20 8.31 4.21
CA THR A 59 5.97 8.71 5.40
C THR A 59 5.10 8.80 6.65
N GLU A 60 3.87 9.33 6.52
CA GLU A 60 2.89 9.35 7.60
C GLU A 60 2.52 7.93 8.04
N LEU A 61 2.09 7.08 7.11
CA LEU A 61 1.63 5.72 7.42
C LEU A 61 2.74 4.82 7.98
N ARG A 62 4.00 5.05 7.60
CA ARG A 62 5.14 4.33 8.21
C ARG A 62 5.28 4.61 9.71
N LYS A 63 4.79 5.76 10.19
CA LYS A 63 4.82 6.13 11.61
C LYS A 63 3.60 5.58 12.36
N THR A 64 2.41 5.63 11.76
CA THR A 64 1.15 5.22 12.39
C THR A 64 0.89 3.72 12.30
N ASP A 65 1.27 3.10 11.18
CA ASP A 65 0.98 1.71 10.84
C ASP A 65 2.26 0.96 10.40
N PRO A 66 3.35 0.95 11.21
CA PRO A 66 4.59 0.28 10.83
C PRO A 66 4.42 -1.24 10.67
N LEU A 67 3.42 -1.83 11.32
CA LEU A 67 3.07 -3.23 11.19
C LEU A 67 1.63 -3.34 10.67
N VAL A 68 1.45 -3.99 9.53
CA VAL A 68 0.12 -4.32 8.99
C VAL A 68 -0.11 -5.82 9.02
N ASP A 69 -1.38 -6.18 9.14
CA ASP A 69 -1.86 -7.55 9.06
C ASP A 69 -1.97 -8.00 7.59
N TRP A 70 -1.23 -9.06 7.27
CA TRP A 70 -1.20 -9.70 5.96
C TRP A 70 -2.06 -10.97 5.89
N THR A 71 -2.79 -11.29 6.96
CA THR A 71 -3.70 -12.44 7.01
C THR A 71 -4.76 -12.32 5.91
N GLY A 72 -4.99 -13.44 5.21
CA GLY A 72 -5.94 -13.49 4.09
C GLY A 72 -5.44 -12.87 2.78
N VAL A 73 -4.20 -12.36 2.73
CA VAL A 73 -3.54 -12.02 1.47
C VAL A 73 -2.78 -13.25 0.98
N ASP A 74 -3.20 -13.77 -0.17
CA ASP A 74 -2.51 -14.89 -0.82
C ASP A 74 -1.13 -14.45 -1.30
N LYS A 75 -0.15 -15.32 -1.04
CA LYS A 75 1.23 -15.13 -1.48
C LYS A 75 1.42 -15.38 -3.00
N GLY A 76 0.35 -15.77 -3.71
CA GLY A 76 0.42 -16.22 -5.09
C GLY A 76 1.27 -17.49 -5.25
N HIS A 77 1.19 -18.14 -6.41
CA HIS A 77 1.96 -19.37 -6.67
C HIS A 77 3.42 -19.10 -7.07
N ALA A 78 3.75 -17.88 -7.51
CA ALA A 78 5.07 -17.50 -8.03
C ALA A 78 5.73 -16.34 -7.27
N GLU A 79 5.06 -15.72 -6.30
CA GLU A 79 5.63 -14.57 -5.58
C GLU A 79 6.26 -14.97 -4.24
N PHE A 80 7.41 -14.36 -3.94
CA PHE A 80 8.12 -14.58 -2.68
C PHE A 80 7.52 -13.79 -1.51
N ARG A 81 6.62 -12.84 -1.79
CA ARG A 81 6.04 -11.88 -0.84
C ARG A 81 4.57 -11.70 -1.16
N ARG A 82 3.74 -11.42 -0.15
CA ARG A 82 2.34 -11.02 -0.38
C ARG A 82 2.28 -9.62 -0.98
N VAL A 83 1.33 -9.41 -1.89
CA VAL A 83 1.13 -8.14 -2.59
C VAL A 83 -0.36 -7.78 -2.61
N VAL A 84 -0.68 -6.52 -2.29
CA VAL A 84 -2.01 -5.96 -2.48
C VAL A 84 -1.92 -4.69 -3.33
N LYS A 85 -2.95 -4.44 -4.16
CA LYS A 85 -2.95 -3.33 -5.12
C LYS A 85 -4.21 -2.50 -4.96
N PHE A 86 -4.06 -1.19 -5.07
CA PHE A 86 -5.16 -0.28 -5.32
C PHE A 86 -5.12 0.14 -6.79
N LEU A 87 -6.23 -0.07 -7.49
CA LEU A 87 -6.45 0.39 -8.86
C LEU A 87 -7.50 1.49 -8.83
N SER A 88 -7.14 2.68 -9.33
CA SER A 88 -8.12 3.74 -9.57
C SER A 88 -9.13 3.24 -10.60
N ALA A 89 -10.41 3.20 -10.24
CA ALA A 89 -11.45 2.68 -11.10
C ALA A 89 -11.51 3.47 -12.41
N ALA A 90 -11.82 2.79 -13.51
CA ALA A 90 -12.39 3.46 -14.66
C ALA A 90 -13.71 4.09 -14.21
N THR A 91 -13.85 5.42 -14.25
CA THR A 91 -15.18 5.98 -14.48
C THR A 91 -15.60 5.48 -15.86
N ASP A 92 -16.73 4.76 -15.90
CA ASP A 92 -17.48 4.46 -17.12
C ASP A 92 -18.06 5.75 -17.72
#